data_AF-A0A7T8JWK1-F1
#
_entry.id   AF-A0A7T8JWK1-F1
#
_cell.length_a   1.000
_cell.length_b   1.000
_cell.length_c   1.000
_cell.angle_alpha   90.00
_cell.angle_beta   90.00
_cell.angle_gamma   90.00
#
_symmetry.space_group_name_H-M   'P 1'
#
loop_
_entity.id
_entity.type
_entity.pdbx_description
1 polymer ?
#
loop_
_entity_poly.entity_id
_entity_poly.type
_entity_poly.pdbx_seq_one_letter_code
_entity_poly.pdbx_strand_id
1 'polypeptide(L)' 'VCKTCNEYINPGDQRLSLDNDHWHANEDCFCCGVCGKSLVGAKMTRKDGYILCSSTCKVKLLESMVKRGVVV' A
#
# COMPACT_ATOMS: atom_id res chain seq x y z
N VAL A 1 7.97 -7.58 9.58
CA VAL A 1 6.51 -7.69 9.81
C VAL A 1 5.81 -7.02 8.64
N CYS A 2 4.70 -7.58 8.17
CA CYS A 2 3.89 -7.04 7.09
C CYS A 2 3.20 -5.74 7.52
N LYS A 3 3.30 -4.68 6.72
CA LYS A 3 2.73 -3.37 7.01
C LYS A 3 1.20 -3.34 6.96
N THR A 4 0.58 -4.28 6.23
CA THR A 4 -0.88 -4.32 6.02
C THR A 4 -1.60 -5.18 7.05
N CYS A 5 -1.21 -6.45 7.23
CA CYS A 5 -1.84 -7.34 8.20
C CYS A 5 -1.16 -7.38 9.57
N ASN A 6 0.00 -6.71 9.71
CA ASN A 6 0.80 -6.70 10.94
C ASN A 6 1.29 -8.07 11.41
N GLU A 7 1.29 -9.08 10.53
CA GLU A 7 1.83 -10.41 10.79
C GLU A 7 3.28 -10.58 10.34
N TYR A 8 3.96 -11.60 10.87
CA TYR A 8 5.31 -11.94 10.43
C TYR A 8 5.29 -12.49 9.00
N ILE A 9 6.29 -12.10 8.21
CA ILE A 9 6.50 -12.67 6.87
C ILE A 9 7.56 -13.75 7.04
N ASN A 10 7.25 -14.99 6.67
CA ASN A 10 8.22 -16.07 6.81
C ASN A 10 9.45 -15.78 5.93
N PRO A 11 10.66 -16.13 6.39
CA PRO A 11 11.88 -15.85 5.63
C PRO A 11 11.93 -16.56 4.26
N GLY A 12 11.21 -17.68 4.10
CA GLY A 12 11.09 -18.41 2.84
C GLY A 12 9.98 -17.91 1.91
N ASP A 13 9.06 -17.07 2.40
CA ASP A 13 7.98 -16.54 1.57
C ASP A 13 8.46 -15.36 0.74
N GLN A 14 7.87 -15.20 -0.45
CA GLN A 14 8.12 -14.02 -1.25
C GLN A 14 7.56 -12.79 -0.53
N ARG A 15 8.43 -11.79 -0.36
CA ARG A 15 8.10 -10.52 0.30
C ARG A 15 8.37 -9.36 -0.63
N LEU A 16 7.54 -8.34 -0.51
CA LEU A 16 7.75 -7.06 -1.18
C LEU A 16 8.32 -6.11 -0.15
N SER A 17 9.41 -5.42 -0.52
CA SER A 17 10.09 -4.48 0.36
C SER A 17 10.22 -3.13 -0.35
N LEU A 18 9.83 -2.07 0.34
CA LEU A 18 9.91 -0.70 -0.16
C LEU A 18 10.37 0.21 0.96
N ASP A 19 11.56 0.79 0.79
CA ASP A 19 12.26 1.52 1.84
C ASP A 19 12.40 0.67 3.12
N ASN A 20 11.72 1.07 4.19
CA ASN A 20 11.74 0.40 5.49
C ASN A 20 10.48 -0.45 5.77
N ASP A 21 9.54 -0.51 4.81
CA ASP A 21 8.29 -1.25 4.97
C ASP A 21 8.35 -2.56 4.15
N HIS A 22 7.66 -3.57 4.67
CA HIS A 22 7.57 -4.90 4.07
C HIS A 22 6.11 -5.35 3.97
N TRP A 23 5.79 -6.14 2.95
CA TRP A 23 4.48 -6.73 2.73
C TRP A 23 4.62 -8.18 2.28
N HIS A 24 3.62 -9.00 2.58
CA HIS A 24 3.47 -10.28 1.90
C HIS A 24 3.27 -10.05 0.40
N ALA A 25 3.88 -10.89 -0.45
CA ALA A 25 3.66 -10.84 -1.89
C ALA A 25 2.33 -11.49 -2.29
N ASN A 26 1.24 -11.06 -1.66
CA ASN A 26 -0.12 -11.50 -1.95
C ASN A 26 -1.04 -10.30 -2.18
N GLU A 27 -2.23 -10.56 -2.72
CA GLU A 27 -3.22 -9.54 -3.04
C GLU A 27 -3.84 -8.89 -1.80
N ASP A 28 -3.91 -9.60 -0.67
CA ASP A 28 -4.49 -9.07 0.56
C ASP A 28 -3.60 -7.99 1.19
N CYS A 29 -2.28 -8.20 1.14
CA CYS A 29 -1.32 -7.34 1.82
C CYS A 29 -0.75 -6.26 0.90
N PHE A 30 -0.51 -6.57 -0.37
CA PHE A 30 0.08 -5.64 -1.32
C PHE A 30 -0.96 -5.12 -2.32
N CYS A 31 -1.93 -4.38 -1.80
CA CYS A 31 -3.03 -3.81 -2.55
C CYS A 31 -3.08 -2.28 -2.48
N CYS A 32 -3.81 -1.69 -3.42
CA CYS A 32 -4.07 -0.26 -3.44
C CYS A 32 -4.94 0.16 -2.25
N GLY A 33 -4.47 1.08 -1.43
CA GLY A 33 -5.20 1.59 -0.25
C GLY A 33 -6.50 2.36 -0.56
N VAL A 34 -6.85 2.52 -1.84
CA VAL A 34 -8.06 3.24 -2.29
C VAL A 34 -9.05 2.30 -2.98
N CYS A 35 -8.57 1.39 -3.84
CA CYS A 35 -9.45 0.52 -4.63
C CYS A 35 -9.27 -0.97 -4.32
N GLY A 36 -8.37 -1.36 -3.41
CA GLY A 36 -8.11 -2.75 -3.06
C GLY A 36 -7.42 -3.58 -4.15
N LYS A 37 -7.09 -2.99 -5.30
CA LYS A 37 -6.46 -3.73 -6.40
C LYS A 37 -5.07 -4.23 -6.01
N SER A 38 -4.80 -5.52 -6.21
CA SER A 38 -3.48 -6.11 -6.06
C SER A 38 -2.44 -5.40 -6.93
N LEU A 39 -1.30 -5.08 -6.32
CA LEU A 39 -0.17 -4.40 -6.94
C LEU A 39 1.01 -5.35 -7.16
N VAL A 40 0.85 -6.64 -6.86
CA VAL A 40 1.91 -7.64 -7.02
C VAL A 40 2.27 -7.74 -8.50
N GLY A 41 3.52 -7.44 -8.84
CA GLY A 41 4.01 -7.43 -10.23
C GLY A 41 3.48 -6.29 -11.10
N ALA A 42 2.69 -5.36 -10.53
CA ALA A 42 2.16 -4.20 -11.24
C ALA A 42 2.93 -2.92 -10.88
N LYS A 43 2.83 -1.92 -11.76
CA LYS A 43 3.33 -0.57 -11.42
C LYS A 43 2.48 0.02 -10.30
N MET A 44 3.15 0.66 -9.36
CA MET A 44 2.54 1.29 -8.20
C MET A 44 3.23 2.61 -7.87
N THR A 45 2.57 3.47 -7.09
CA THR A 45 3.14 4.70 -6.54
C THR A 45 2.90 4.76 -5.03
N ARG A 46 3.93 5.15 -4.27
CA ARG A 46 3.83 5.36 -2.82
C ARG A 46 3.56 6.84 -2.54
N LYS A 47 2.62 7.14 -1.65
CA LYS A 47 2.33 8.50 -1.19
C LYS A 47 1.90 8.48 0.27
N ASP A 48 2.62 9.23 1.12
CA ASP A 48 2.30 9.40 2.54
C ASP A 48 2.07 8.08 3.29
N GLY A 49 2.90 7.07 2.99
CA GLY A 49 2.79 5.73 3.59
C GLY A 49 1.80 4.77 2.90
N TYR A 50 0.98 5.26 1.96
CA TYR A 50 0.03 4.45 1.20
C TYR A 50 0.59 4.01 -0.15
N ILE A 51 0.30 2.78 -0.56
CA ILE A 51 0.59 2.23 -1.89
C ILE A 51 -0.65 2.29 -2.78
N LEU A 52 -0.46 2.73 -4.02
CA LEU A 52 -1.53 3.10 -4.93
C LEU A 52 -1.29 2.53 -6.33
N CYS A 53 -2.36 2.07 -6.98
CA CYS A 53 -2.28 1.50 -8.33
C CYS A 53 -2.05 2.53 -9.45
N SER A 54 -2.44 3.79 -9.21
CA SER A 54 -2.37 4.83 -10.23
C SER A 54 -2.47 6.23 -9.61
N SER A 55 -2.15 7.24 -10.43
CA SER A 55 -2.35 8.66 -10.12
C SER A 55 -3.82 8.99 -9.81
N THR A 56 -4.79 8.27 -10.40
CA THR A 56 -6.22 8.45 -10.07
C THR A 56 -6.50 8.09 -8.62
N CYS A 57 -5.98 6.96 -8.14
CA CYS A 57 -6.15 6.58 -6.72
C CYS A 57 -5.39 7.54 -5.80
N LYS A 58 -4.24 8.06 -6.24
CA LYS A 58 -3.51 9.11 -5.50
C LYS A 58 -4.35 10.35 -5.28
N VAL A 59 -5.02 10.86 -6.32
CA VAL A 59 -5.89 12.03 -6.18
C VAL A 59 -7.06 11.73 -5.23
N LYS A 60 -7.73 10.59 -5.38
CA LYS A 60 -8.82 10.18 -4.49
C LYS A 60 -8.40 10.07 -3.02
N LEU A 61 -7.19 9.58 -2.75
CA LEU A 61 -6.63 9.51 -1.40
C LEU A 61 -6.46 10.93 -0.83
N LEU A 62 -5.85 11.84 -1.60
CA LEU A 62 -5.62 13.22 -1.19
C LEU A 62 -6.95 13.95 -0.94
N GLU A 63 -7.94 13.79 -1.84
CA GLU A 63 -9.29 14.35 -1.66
C GLU A 63 -9.97 13.81 -0.38
N SER A 64 -9.77 12.53 -0.09
CA SER A 64 -10.33 11.89 1.12
C SER A 64 -9.62 12.35 2.40
N MET A 65 -8.31 12.63 2.33
CA MET A 65 -7.52 13.18 3.45
C MET A 65 -7.93 14.63 3.75
N VAL A 66 -8.14 15.45 2.71
CA VAL A 66 -8.62 16.84 2.84
C VAL A 66 -10.01 16.89 3.49
N LYS A 67 -10.94 16.03 3.08
CA LYS A 67 -12.29 15.98 3.67
C LYS A 67 -12.31 15.51 5.12
N ARG A 68 -11.32 14.71 5.55
CA ARG A 68 -11.23 14.20 6.93
C ARG A 68 -10.46 15.14 7.87
N GLY A 69 -10.04 16.31 7.41
CA GLY A 69 -9.43 17.33 8.27
C GLY A 69 -8.06 16.93 8.84
N VAL A 70 -7.36 15.97 8.24
CA VAL A 70 -5.94 15.71 8.54
C VAL A 70 -5.10 16.62 7.65
N VAL A 71 -5.23 17.92 7.89
CA VAL A 71 -4.15 18.87 7.63
C VAL A 71 -3.35 18.92 8.93
N VAL A 72 -2.12 18.42 8.88
CA VAL A 72 -1.14 18.65 9.96
C VAL A 72 -0.92 20.14 10.17
#